data_AF-A0A5J4VXZ6-F1
#
_entry.id   AF-A0A5J4VXZ6-F1
#
_cell.length_a   1.000
_cell.length_b   1.000
_cell.length_c   1.000
_cell.angle_alpha   90.00
_cell.angle_beta   90.00
_cell.angle_gamma   90.00
#
_symmetry.space_group_name_H-M   'P 1'
#
loop_
_entity.id
_entity.type
_entity.pdbx_description
1 polymer ?
#
loop_
_entity_poly.entity_id
_entity_poly.type
_entity_poly.pdbx_seq_one_letter_code
_entity_poly.pdbx_strand_id
1 'polypeptide(L)'
;MRRQTKTGTKISVKQSVKLIEKLNYFRLQFQKASLFLNTIDHQKVYAARLRKWNTMMTMNKTAIPDINWQIIKFRVIIPSQLIQIPAQMTMTTDAASSGWSSALQRELGMIAMAN
;
A
#
# COMPACT_ATOMS: atom_id res chain seq x y z
N MET A 1 -35.91 17.13 -18.71
CA MET A 1 -35.01 16.61 -17.65
C MET A 1 -33.57 16.65 -18.16
N ARG A 2 -32.76 17.66 -17.79
CA ARG A 2 -31.35 17.75 -18.23
C ARG A 2 -30.56 16.65 -17.52
N ARG A 3 -30.06 15.65 -18.28
CA ARG A 3 -29.06 14.70 -17.77
C ARG A 3 -27.80 15.51 -17.45
N GLN A 4 -27.56 15.82 -16.17
CA GLN A 4 -26.26 16.30 -15.73
C GLN A 4 -25.26 15.16 -15.92
N THR A 5 -24.56 15.14 -17.05
CA THR A 5 -23.41 14.26 -17.22
C THR A 5 -22.35 14.75 -16.24
N LYS A 6 -22.23 14.10 -15.08
CA LYS A 6 -21.16 14.36 -14.11
C LYS A 6 -19.84 14.34 -14.88
N THR A 7 -19.21 15.48 -15.10
CA THR A 7 -17.93 15.55 -15.81
C THR A 7 -16.92 14.67 -15.06
N GLY A 8 -16.20 13.79 -15.75
CA GLY A 8 -15.19 12.96 -15.10
C GLY A 8 -14.08 13.83 -14.50
N THR A 9 -13.47 13.40 -13.41
CA THR A 9 -12.38 14.14 -12.76
C THR A 9 -11.22 14.28 -13.73
N LYS A 10 -10.84 15.52 -14.05
CA LYS A 10 -9.68 15.83 -14.87
C LYS A 10 -8.43 15.83 -13.99
N ILE A 11 -7.40 15.12 -14.43
CA ILE A 11 -6.10 15.05 -13.77
C ILE A 11 -5.01 15.18 -14.82
N SER A 12 -3.90 15.85 -14.50
CA SER A 12 -2.75 15.87 -15.41
C SER A 12 -2.07 14.50 -15.46
N VAL A 13 -1.51 14.15 -16.63
CA VAL A 13 -0.67 12.94 -16.78
C VAL A 13 0.44 12.91 -15.72
N LYS A 14 1.09 14.04 -15.43
CA LYS A 14 2.08 14.17 -14.36
C LYS A 14 1.54 13.80 -12.97
N GLN A 15 0.40 14.35 -12.58
CA GLN A 15 -0.23 14.01 -11.30
C GLN A 15 -0.64 12.54 -11.24
N SER A 16 -1.05 11.95 -12.36
CA SER A 16 -1.39 10.53 -12.42
C SER A 16 -0.19 9.61 -12.17
N VAL A 17 1.01 9.98 -12.66
CA VAL A 17 2.26 9.26 -12.36
C VAL A 17 2.52 9.27 -10.86
N LYS A 18 2.49 10.46 -10.25
CA LYS A 18 2.72 10.62 -8.80
C LYS A 18 1.68 9.86 -7.97
N LEU A 19 0.45 9.78 -8.44
CA LEU A 19 -0.61 9.00 -7.80
C LEU A 19 -0.34 7.49 -7.91
N ILE A 20 0.00 7.01 -9.11
CA ILE A 20 0.35 5.59 -9.35
C ILE A 20 1.51 5.19 -8.44
N GLU A 21 2.57 6.00 -8.38
CA GLU A 21 3.75 5.74 -7.55
C GLU A 21 3.38 5.58 -6.06
N LYS A 22 2.60 6.52 -5.51
CA LYS A 22 2.14 6.46 -4.12
C LYS A 22 1.27 5.23 -3.83
N LEU A 23 0.39 4.87 -4.77
CA LEU A 23 -0.51 3.74 -4.61
C LEU A 23 0.20 2.40 -4.83
N ASN A 24 1.26 2.37 -5.66
CA ASN A 24 2.04 1.17 -5.94
C ASN A 24 2.78 0.64 -4.70
N TYR A 25 3.19 1.52 -3.79
CA TYR A 25 3.77 1.13 -2.49
C TYR A 25 2.82 0.21 -1.67
N PHE A 26 1.51 0.40 -1.81
CA PHE A 26 0.49 -0.35 -1.06
C PHE A 26 -0.15 -1.49 -1.84
N ARG A 27 0.32 -1.76 -3.06
CA ARG A 27 -0.29 -2.75 -3.96
C ARG A 27 -0.36 -4.15 -3.33
N LEU A 28 0.64 -4.52 -2.53
CA LEU A 28 0.69 -5.81 -1.84
C LEU A 28 -0.36 -5.96 -0.73
N GLN A 29 -0.80 -4.85 -0.14
CA GLN A 29 -1.75 -4.87 0.98
C GLN A 29 -3.21 -5.07 0.52
N PHE A 30 -3.50 -4.81 -0.76
CA PHE A 30 -4.85 -4.86 -1.28
C PHE A 30 -4.89 -5.45 -2.70
N GLN A 31 -5.43 -6.66 -2.86
CA GLN A 31 -5.56 -7.31 -4.18
C GLN A 31 -6.30 -6.41 -5.19
N LYS A 32 -7.36 -5.69 -4.75
CA LYS A 32 -8.12 -4.75 -5.60
C LYS A 32 -7.33 -3.51 -6.03
N ALA A 33 -6.23 -3.16 -5.35
CA ALA A 33 -5.40 -2.02 -5.74
C ALA A 33 -4.70 -2.23 -7.09
N SER A 34 -4.32 -3.49 -7.40
CA SER A 34 -3.68 -3.85 -8.67
C SER A 34 -4.55 -3.55 -9.88
N LEU A 35 -5.86 -3.86 -9.80
CA LEU A 35 -6.80 -3.68 -10.92
C LEU A 35 -6.98 -2.20 -11.29
N PHE A 36 -7.11 -1.36 -10.26
CA PHE A 36 -7.24 0.08 -10.42
C PHE A 36 -5.95 0.71 -10.97
N LEU A 37 -4.78 0.30 -10.46
CA LEU A 37 -3.48 0.82 -10.89
C LEU A 37 -3.26 0.59 -12.39
N ASN A 38 -3.58 -0.62 -12.86
CA ASN A 38 -3.50 -0.97 -14.29
C ASN A 38 -4.41 -0.08 -15.15
N THR A 39 -5.61 0.25 -14.64
CA THR A 39 -6.56 1.08 -15.36
C THR A 39 -6.05 2.52 -15.52
N ILE A 40 -5.52 3.11 -14.45
CA ILE A 40 -4.95 4.47 -14.53
C ILE A 40 -3.65 4.49 -15.34
N ASP A 41 -2.81 3.48 -15.20
CA ASP A 41 -1.56 3.39 -15.97
C ASP A 41 -1.84 3.33 -17.48
N HIS A 42 -2.82 2.51 -17.89
CA HIS A 42 -3.26 2.46 -19.28
C HIS A 42 -3.80 3.81 -19.77
N GLN A 43 -4.67 4.47 -18.99
CA GLN A 43 -5.19 5.80 -19.35
C GLN A 43 -4.07 6.86 -19.47
N LYS A 44 -3.10 6.81 -18.56
CA LYS A 44 -1.92 7.68 -18.57
C LYS A 44 -1.10 7.46 -19.83
N VAL A 45 -0.76 6.20 -20.14
CA VAL A 45 0.05 5.86 -21.33
C VAL A 45 -0.66 6.32 -22.60
N TYR A 46 -1.96 6.06 -22.69
CA TYR A 46 -2.78 6.51 -23.81
C TYR A 46 -2.79 8.04 -23.96
N ALA A 47 -3.04 8.77 -22.87
CA ALA A 47 -3.07 10.23 -22.87
C ALA A 47 -1.70 10.86 -23.21
N ALA A 48 -0.61 10.32 -22.65
CA ALA A 48 0.74 10.78 -22.92
C ALA A 48 1.11 10.58 -24.39
N ARG A 49 0.75 9.42 -24.98
CA ARG A 49 0.98 9.11 -26.39
C ARG A 49 0.21 10.05 -27.32
N LEU A 50 -1.05 10.34 -27.01
CA LEU A 50 -1.91 11.15 -27.88
C LEU A 50 -1.65 12.66 -27.77
N ARG A 51 -1.33 13.18 -26.59
CA ARG A 51 -1.40 14.62 -26.31
C ARG A 51 -0.21 15.17 -25.52
N LYS A 52 0.88 14.39 -25.39
CA LYS A 52 2.10 14.75 -24.66
C LYS A 52 1.90 14.83 -23.14
N TRP A 53 3.02 14.97 -22.42
CA TRP A 53 3.13 14.81 -20.96
C TRP A 53 2.42 15.87 -20.11
N ASN A 54 2.17 17.08 -20.65
CA ASN A 54 1.50 18.16 -19.92
C ASN A 54 -0.03 18.12 -20.05
N THR A 55 -0.58 17.14 -20.76
CA THR A 55 -2.02 17.07 -21.00
C THR A 55 -2.80 16.59 -19.78
N MET A 56 -4.03 17.08 -19.67
CA MET A 56 -5.04 16.53 -18.78
C MET A 56 -5.75 15.33 -19.40
N MET A 57 -5.90 14.27 -18.62
CA MET A 57 -6.76 13.13 -18.92
C MET A 57 -8.00 13.14 -18.03
N THR A 58 -9.06 12.51 -18.51
CA THR A 58 -10.24 12.25 -17.67
C THR A 58 -10.02 10.93 -16.97
N MET A 59 -9.87 10.96 -15.65
CA MET A 59 -9.74 9.74 -14.84
C MET A 59 -11.02 8.91 -14.96
N ASN A 60 -10.87 7.58 -15.00
CA ASN A 60 -12.01 6.68 -14.94
C ASN A 60 -12.82 6.93 -13.64
N LYS A 61 -14.12 7.18 -13.78
CA LYS A 61 -15.01 7.48 -12.66
C LYS A 61 -15.19 6.30 -11.71
N THR A 62 -15.11 5.07 -12.21
CA THR A 62 -15.20 3.86 -11.36
C THR A 62 -14.00 3.75 -10.44
N ALA A 63 -12.90 4.38 -10.81
CA ALA A 63 -11.64 4.36 -10.09
C ALA A 63 -11.68 5.25 -8.82
N ILE A 64 -12.53 6.29 -8.80
CA ILE A 64 -12.61 7.26 -7.70
C ILE A 64 -13.12 6.61 -6.39
N PRO A 65 -14.24 5.85 -6.39
CA PRO A 65 -14.67 5.10 -5.20
C PRO A 65 -13.59 4.17 -4.65
N ASP A 66 -12.84 3.49 -5.52
CA ASP A 66 -11.80 2.54 -5.10
C ASP A 66 -10.60 3.25 -4.43
N ILE A 67 -10.15 4.40 -4.97
CA ILE A 67 -9.13 5.23 -4.30
C ILE A 67 -9.63 5.67 -2.93
N ASN A 68 -10.87 6.17 -2.86
CA ASN A 68 -11.45 6.66 -1.62
C ASN A 68 -11.56 5.54 -0.57
N TRP A 69 -11.97 4.35 -1.01
CA TRP A 69 -11.99 3.15 -0.18
C TRP A 69 -10.60 2.79 0.37
N GLN A 70 -9.56 2.83 -0.47
CA GLN A 70 -8.19 2.57 -0.03
C GLN A 70 -7.73 3.60 1.00
N ILE A 71 -8.03 4.89 0.80
CA ILE A 71 -7.69 5.95 1.76
C ILE A 71 -8.39 5.72 3.11
N ILE A 72 -9.67 5.33 3.11
CA ILE A 72 -10.42 5.01 4.32
C ILE A 72 -9.80 3.80 5.03
N LYS A 73 -9.51 2.72 4.30
CA LYS A 73 -8.85 1.53 4.86
C LYS A 73 -7.49 1.87 5.45
N PHE A 74 -6.73 2.72 4.79
CA PHE A 74 -5.43 3.17 5.27
C PHE A 74 -5.52 3.96 6.58
N ARG A 75 -6.49 4.87 6.70
CA ARG A 75 -6.74 5.61 7.96
C ARG A 75 -7.12 4.71 9.13
N VAL A 76 -7.60 3.50 8.87
CA VAL A 76 -7.90 2.51 9.91
C VAL A 76 -6.66 1.67 10.28
N ILE A 77 -5.70 1.51 9.35
CA ILE A 77 -4.44 0.80 9.57
C ILE A 77 -3.40 1.72 10.25
N ILE A 78 -3.43 3.02 9.98
CA ILE A 78 -2.65 4.05 10.68
C ILE A 78 -3.63 4.86 11.55
N PRO A 79 -4.04 4.34 12.73
CA PRO A 79 -3.18 4.33 13.91
C PRO A 79 -3.45 3.12 14.83
N SER A 80 -2.89 1.95 14.54
CA SER A 80 -2.51 1.07 15.65
C SER A 80 -1.10 1.48 16.01
N GLN A 81 -0.89 1.85 17.26
CA GLN A 81 0.43 2.10 17.84
C GLN A 81 1.43 1.08 17.30
N LEU A 82 2.69 1.48 17.15
CA LEU A 82 3.83 0.56 17.07
C LEU A 82 3.81 -0.29 18.35
N ILE A 83 2.89 -1.24 18.43
CA ILE A 83 2.92 -2.31 19.41
C ILE A 83 4.13 -3.08 18.93
N GLN A 84 5.26 -2.88 19.61
CA GLN A 84 6.32 -3.86 19.57
C GLN A 84 5.63 -5.17 19.92
N ILE A 85 5.45 -6.03 18.92
CA ILE A 85 5.10 -7.41 19.18
C ILE A 85 6.36 -7.93 19.87
N PRO A 86 6.31 -8.24 21.18
CA PRO A 86 7.48 -8.75 21.87
C PRO A 86 7.95 -9.99 21.12
N ALA A 87 9.25 -10.09 20.91
CA ALA A 87 9.84 -11.17 20.15
C ALA A 87 9.56 -12.48 20.89
N GLN A 88 8.64 -13.29 20.35
CA GLN A 88 8.28 -14.55 20.99
C GLN A 88 9.45 -15.54 21.03
N MET A 89 10.41 -15.39 20.12
CA MET A 89 11.64 -16.16 20.05
C MET A 89 12.82 -15.26 19.67
N THR A 90 13.92 -15.40 20.39
CA THR A 90 15.20 -14.73 20.15
C THR A 90 16.23 -15.79 19.78
N MET A 91 16.85 -15.65 18.61
CA MET A 91 17.93 -16.52 18.17
C MET A 91 19.27 -15.79 18.30
N THR A 92 20.18 -16.34 19.10
CA THR A 92 21.53 -15.81 19.28
C THR A 92 22.50 -16.75 18.60
N THR A 93 23.27 -16.24 17.63
CA THR A 93 24.31 -17.01 16.94
C THR A 93 25.65 -16.40 17.30
N ASP A 94 26.56 -17.23 17.79
CA ASP A 94 27.96 -16.87 18.06
C ASP A 94 28.87 -17.67 17.14
N ALA A 95 29.90 -17.02 16.64
CA ALA A 95 30.86 -17.63 15.71
C ALA A 95 32.28 -17.39 16.22
N ALA A 96 32.98 -18.50 16.47
CA ALA A 96 34.38 -18.50 16.84
C ALA A 96 35.21 -19.26 15.79
N SER A 97 36.54 -19.13 15.85
CA SER A 97 37.46 -19.88 14.98
C SER A 97 37.31 -21.41 15.11
N SER A 98 36.76 -21.87 16.24
CA SER A 98 36.47 -23.28 16.53
C SER A 98 35.11 -23.77 16.00
N GLY A 99 34.24 -22.88 15.50
CA GLY A 99 32.94 -23.26 14.96
C GLY A 99 31.83 -22.25 15.25
N TRP A 100 30.64 -22.52 14.71
CA TRP A 100 29.43 -21.70 14.90
C TRP A 100 28.52 -22.38 15.93
N SER A 101 27.98 -21.59 16.85
CA SER A 101 26.99 -22.02 17.83
C SER A 101 25.74 -21.16 17.72
N SER A 102 24.57 -21.75 17.94
CA SER A 102 23.31 -21.01 17.98
C SER A 102 22.43 -21.47 19.13
N ALA A 103 21.81 -20.51 19.81
CA ALA A 103 20.82 -20.73 20.85
C ALA A 103 19.50 -20.06 20.46
N LEU A 104 18.38 -20.76 20.65
CA LEU A 104 17.03 -20.24 20.43
C LEU A 104 16.32 -20.16 21.78
N GLN A 105 15.97 -18.95 22.23
CA GLN A 105 15.28 -18.70 23.48
C GLN A 105 13.86 -18.21 23.20
N ARG A 106 12.86 -18.78 23.86
CA ARG A 106 11.46 -18.34 23.76
C ARG A 106 11.11 -17.49 24.98
N GLU A 107 10.51 -16.31 24.78
CA GLU A 107 9.96 -15.52 25.89
C GLU A 107 8.68 -16.21 26.38
N LEU A 108 8.78 -17.01 27.45
CA LEU A 108 7.61 -17.51 28.18
C LEU A 108 7.08 -16.36 29.05
N GLY A 109 5.89 -15.86 28.75
CA GLY A 109 5.18 -14.96 29.66
C GLY A 109 5.13 -15.60 31.05
N MET A 110 5.73 -14.93 32.04
CA MET A 110 5.72 -15.35 33.44
C MET A 110 4.29 -15.34 33.97
N ILE A 111 3.58 -16.45 33.83
CA ILE A 111 2.45 -16.77 34.70
C ILE A 111 3.04 -17.62 35.82
N ALA A 112 3.57 -16.97 36.84
CA ALA A 112 3.83 -17.63 38.11
C ALA A 112 2.47 -18.04 38.69
N MET A 113 2.22 -19.35 38.74
CA MET A 113 1.09 -19.89 39.50
C MET A 113 1.37 -19.63 40.99
N ALA A 114 0.56 -18.78 41.59
CA ALA A 114 0.45 -18.73 43.05
C ALA A 114 -0.21 -20.04 43.51
N ASN A 115 0.50 -20.80 44.34
CA ASN A 115 -0.06 -21.81 45.23
C ASN A 115 0.17 -21.34 46.67
#